data_AF-A0A914UUV2-F1
#
_entry.id   AF-A0A914UUV2-F1
#
_cell.length_a   1.000
_cell.length_b   1.000
_cell.length_c   1.000
_cell.angle_alpha   90.00
_cell.angle_beta   90.00
_cell.angle_gamma   90.00
#
_symmetry.space_group_name_H-M   'P 1'
#
loop_
_entity.id
_entity.type
_entity.pdbx_description
1 polymer ?
#
loop_
_entity_poly.entity_id
_entity_poly.type
_entity_poly.pdbx_seq_one_letter_code
_entity_poly.pdbx_strand_id
1 'polypeptide(L)'
;MRLMGMPWVSENDEGMDARRFILQMLHELQEIGWFLYNTANVKGTADCMFFIRHPNGEDGWDEKSDFSMISLNNNDRLRLIDCDEKMPARFRKCIDTHWGKGLIQREGQFHGAYEFKFKGEPWCADAQDVVYSRYLIVKVIEMLRKHGWEFYHAVDMTRKLNDKAVMIFRKSTPKEVIHWALAPAEVDKLRVIGAPNSVIETVRKFIQHYYPNGITSENPNFYSCHEFKMKGMPWYEFAASKK
;
A
#
# COMPACT_ATOMS: atom_id res chain seq x y z
N MET A 1 -8.39 -28.09 -9.63
CA MET A 1 -8.71 -27.21 -10.79
C MET A 1 -7.48 -26.37 -11.09
N ARG A 2 -7.04 -26.29 -12.35
CA ARG A 2 -5.91 -25.45 -12.78
C ARG A 2 -6.48 -24.28 -13.58
N LEU A 3 -6.18 -23.05 -13.19
CA LEU A 3 -6.53 -21.87 -13.98
C LEU A 3 -5.65 -21.86 -15.24
N MET A 4 -6.26 -21.69 -16.42
CA MET A 4 -5.56 -21.53 -17.69
C MET A 4 -5.13 -20.07 -17.87
N GLY A 5 -4.02 -19.81 -18.57
CA GLY A 5 -3.50 -18.46 -18.81
C GLY A 5 -2.50 -17.96 -17.76
N MET A 6 -2.29 -16.65 -17.74
CA MET A 6 -1.42 -15.90 -16.83
C MET A 6 -2.25 -14.90 -15.99
N PRO A 7 -3.24 -15.36 -15.20
CA PRO A 7 -4.17 -14.48 -14.46
C PRO A 7 -3.47 -13.56 -13.46
N TRP A 8 -2.25 -13.88 -13.04
CA TRP A 8 -1.52 -13.09 -12.05
C TRP A 8 -0.59 -12.04 -12.69
N VAL A 9 -0.46 -12.00 -14.02
CA VAL A 9 0.35 -10.98 -14.71
C VAL A 9 -0.49 -9.74 -14.89
N SER A 10 -0.05 -8.60 -14.39
CA SER A 10 -0.89 -7.40 -14.37
C SER A 10 -1.06 -6.69 -15.72
N GLU A 11 -0.40 -7.12 -16.79
CA GLU A 11 -0.30 -6.33 -18.02
C GLU A 11 -1.34 -6.64 -19.10
N ASN A 12 -2.28 -7.55 -18.84
CA ASN A 12 -3.27 -8.00 -19.81
C ASN A 12 -4.68 -8.07 -19.19
N ASP A 13 -5.67 -8.43 -20.02
CA ASP A 13 -7.05 -8.66 -19.60
C ASP A 13 -7.14 -9.69 -18.46
N GLU A 14 -6.45 -10.83 -18.59
CA GLU A 14 -6.47 -11.91 -17.58
C GLU A 14 -6.00 -11.42 -16.19
N GLY A 15 -4.99 -10.54 -16.16
CA GLY A 15 -4.49 -9.87 -14.97
C GLY A 15 -5.51 -8.99 -14.28
N MET A 16 -6.34 -8.32 -15.08
CA MET A 16 -7.43 -7.48 -14.59
C MET A 16 -8.61 -8.33 -14.12
N ASP A 17 -8.91 -9.40 -14.84
CA ASP A 17 -9.96 -10.35 -14.47
C ASP A 17 -9.65 -11.04 -13.15
N ALA A 18 -8.39 -11.40 -12.89
CA ALA A 18 -8.00 -11.99 -11.61
C ALA A 18 -8.14 -11.00 -10.42
N ARG A 19 -7.88 -9.71 -10.65
CA ARG A 19 -8.06 -8.68 -9.62
C ARG A 19 -9.54 -8.48 -9.30
N ARG A 20 -10.39 -8.41 -10.32
CA ARG A 20 -11.85 -8.37 -10.12
C ARG A 20 -12.39 -9.64 -9.49
N PHE A 21 -11.85 -10.81 -9.87
CA PHE A 21 -12.20 -12.08 -9.26
C PHE A 21 -11.92 -12.07 -7.75
N ILE A 22 -10.80 -11.52 -7.29
CA ILE A 22 -10.53 -11.38 -5.85
C ILE A 22 -11.55 -10.44 -5.20
N LEU A 23 -11.87 -9.29 -5.79
CA LEU A 23 -12.86 -8.37 -5.23
C LEU A 23 -14.24 -9.02 -5.13
N GLN A 24 -14.66 -9.74 -6.17
CA GLN A 24 -15.90 -10.51 -6.15
C GLN A 24 -15.87 -11.63 -5.11
N MET A 25 -14.77 -12.37 -5.00
CA MET A 25 -14.62 -13.42 -3.98
C MET A 25 -14.75 -12.84 -2.57
N LEU A 26 -14.14 -11.68 -2.29
CA LEU A 26 -14.29 -11.01 -0.99
C LEU A 26 -15.74 -10.61 -0.72
N HIS A 27 -16.43 -10.12 -1.74
CA HIS A 27 -17.85 -9.78 -1.67
C HIS A 27 -18.72 -11.00 -1.33
N GLU A 28 -18.58 -12.09 -2.09
CA GLU A 28 -19.34 -13.33 -1.88
C GLU A 28 -19.04 -13.97 -0.51
N LEU A 29 -17.78 -13.94 -0.06
CA LEU A 29 -17.41 -14.46 1.25
C LEU A 29 -18.04 -13.63 2.39
N GLN A 30 -18.08 -12.30 2.26
CA GLN A 30 -18.75 -11.45 3.24
C GLN A 30 -20.26 -11.71 3.32
N GLU A 31 -20.92 -11.98 2.19
CA GLU A 31 -22.36 -12.32 2.15
C GLU A 31 -22.68 -13.58 2.95
N ILE A 32 -21.73 -14.52 3.07
CA ILE A 32 -21.87 -15.72 3.91
C ILE A 32 -21.17 -15.60 5.27
N GLY A 33 -20.78 -14.39 5.67
CA GLY A 33 -20.24 -14.07 6.99
C GLY A 33 -18.74 -14.35 7.19
N TRP A 34 -17.97 -14.51 6.12
CA TRP A 34 -16.52 -14.69 6.15
C TRP A 34 -15.79 -13.42 5.71
N PHE A 35 -14.89 -12.95 6.56
CA PHE A 35 -14.18 -11.69 6.36
C PHE A 35 -12.68 -11.93 6.23
N LEU A 36 -12.04 -11.22 5.30
CA LEU A 36 -10.58 -11.21 5.20
C LEU A 36 -10.00 -10.58 6.46
N TYR A 37 -9.37 -11.42 7.27
CA TYR A 37 -8.81 -11.04 8.55
C TYR A 37 -7.38 -10.51 8.40
N ASN A 38 -6.57 -11.16 7.57
CA ASN A 38 -5.18 -10.77 7.36
C ASN A 38 -4.61 -11.41 6.08
N THR A 39 -3.47 -10.88 5.62
CA THR A 39 -2.64 -11.44 4.58
C THR A 39 -1.21 -11.61 5.09
N ALA A 40 -0.56 -12.72 4.73
CA ALA A 40 0.83 -12.91 5.09
C ALA A 40 1.57 -13.80 4.08
N ASN A 41 2.82 -13.45 3.84
CA ASN A 41 3.73 -14.28 3.08
C ASN A 41 4.30 -15.41 3.95
N VAL A 42 3.72 -16.60 3.84
CA VAL A 42 4.11 -17.77 4.66
C VAL A 42 5.19 -18.64 4.00
N LYS A 43 5.42 -18.49 2.68
CA LYS A 43 6.26 -19.40 1.89
C LYS A 43 7.31 -18.69 1.01
N GLY A 44 7.51 -17.40 1.20
CA GLY A 44 8.37 -16.58 0.33
C GLY A 44 7.81 -16.40 -1.09
N THR A 45 6.48 -16.43 -1.26
CA THR A 45 5.79 -16.30 -2.56
C THR A 45 4.68 -15.25 -2.49
N ALA A 46 3.56 -15.44 -3.20
CA ALA A 46 2.36 -14.65 -2.99
C ALA A 46 1.80 -14.84 -1.57
N ASP A 47 1.02 -13.87 -1.09
CA ASP A 47 0.40 -13.88 0.23
C ASP A 47 -0.65 -14.99 0.36
N CYS A 48 -0.72 -15.58 1.54
CA CYS A 48 -1.89 -16.34 1.99
C CYS A 48 -2.92 -15.37 2.59
N MET A 49 -4.17 -15.46 2.14
CA MET A 49 -5.30 -14.74 2.72
C MET A 49 -5.97 -15.59 3.80
N PHE A 50 -6.11 -15.03 5.00
CA PHE A 50 -6.74 -15.68 6.15
C PHE A 50 -8.11 -15.08 6.40
N PHE A 51 -9.12 -15.94 6.58
CA PHE A 51 -10.51 -15.52 6.77
C PHE A 51 -10.99 -15.91 8.17
N ILE A 52 -11.82 -15.04 8.74
CA ILE A 52 -12.49 -15.29 10.02
C ILE A 52 -14.00 -15.17 9.83
N ARG A 53 -14.75 -16.02 10.53
CA ARG A 53 -16.20 -15.86 10.67
C ARG A 53 -16.46 -15.04 11.91
N HIS A 54 -17.06 -13.87 11.73
CA HIS A 54 -17.49 -13.09 12.89
C HIS A 54 -18.86 -13.62 13.34
N PRO A 55 -19.03 -14.02 14.61
CA PRO A 55 -20.36 -14.19 15.16
C PRO A 55 -21.04 -12.82 15.17
N ASN A 56 -22.20 -12.72 14.51
CA ASN A 56 -23.00 -11.52 14.25
C ASN A 56 -22.72 -10.28 15.14
N GLY A 57 -22.34 -9.16 14.50
CA GLY A 57 -22.75 -7.82 14.93
C GLY A 57 -21.93 -7.09 16.00
N GLU A 58 -20.75 -7.55 16.39
CA GLU A 58 -19.86 -6.79 17.27
C GLU A 58 -18.71 -6.15 16.45
N ASP A 59 -18.35 -4.90 16.78
CA ASP A 59 -17.17 -4.15 16.30
C ASP A 59 -17.15 -3.58 14.86
N GLY A 60 -18.30 -3.22 14.29
CA GLY A 60 -18.33 -2.48 13.00
C GLY A 60 -17.98 -3.34 11.79
N TRP A 61 -18.06 -4.65 11.95
CA TRP A 61 -18.21 -5.63 10.87
C TRP A 61 -19.67 -5.68 10.43
N ASP A 62 -20.21 -4.54 9.98
CA ASP A 62 -21.55 -4.47 9.37
C ASP A 62 -21.50 -4.78 7.87
N GLU A 63 -22.67 -5.21 7.40
CA GLU A 63 -23.21 -5.47 6.05
C GLU A 63 -22.29 -5.33 4.81
N LYS A 64 -22.63 -6.15 3.80
CA LYS A 64 -22.21 -6.10 2.39
C LYS A 64 -21.44 -4.82 2.02
N SER A 65 -20.14 -4.98 1.76
CA SER A 65 -19.29 -3.88 1.30
C SER A 65 -18.99 -4.01 -0.18
N ASP A 66 -19.03 -2.88 -0.89
CA ASP A 66 -18.37 -2.77 -2.18
C ASP A 66 -16.86 -2.67 -1.96
N PHE A 67 -16.11 -3.30 -2.86
CA PHE A 67 -14.66 -3.29 -2.84
C PHE A 67 -14.10 -2.57 -4.05
N SER A 68 -12.98 -1.91 -3.86
CA SER A 68 -12.14 -1.37 -4.94
C SER A 68 -10.68 -1.73 -4.71
N MET A 69 -9.88 -1.61 -5.75
CA MET A 69 -8.46 -1.94 -5.70
C MET A 69 -7.60 -0.88 -6.37
N ILE A 70 -6.46 -0.61 -5.76
CA ILE A 70 -5.36 0.12 -6.38
C ILE A 70 -4.23 -0.87 -6.63
N SER A 71 -3.73 -0.89 -7.86
CA SER A 71 -2.53 -1.65 -8.20
C SER A 71 -1.42 -0.73 -8.68
N LEU A 72 -0.21 -0.95 -8.15
CA LEU A 72 1.00 -0.31 -8.62
C LEU A 72 1.64 -1.24 -9.64
N ASN A 73 1.85 -0.74 -10.87
CA ASN A 73 2.26 -1.57 -12.00
C ASN A 73 3.55 -1.01 -12.60
N ASN A 74 4.44 -1.92 -13.02
CA ASN A 74 5.78 -1.60 -13.50
C ASN A 74 6.49 -0.65 -12.52
N ASN A 75 7.15 0.39 -13.03
CA ASN A 75 7.84 1.38 -12.22
C ASN A 75 7.06 2.70 -12.11
N ASP A 76 6.01 2.89 -12.92
CA ASP A 76 5.44 4.22 -13.18
C ASP A 76 3.94 4.19 -13.55
N ARG A 77 3.20 3.12 -13.23
CA ARG A 77 1.74 3.03 -13.47
C ARG A 77 0.97 2.80 -12.18
N LEU A 78 -0.19 3.45 -12.05
CA LEU A 78 -1.17 3.16 -11.00
C LEU A 78 -2.52 2.91 -11.66
N ARG A 79 -3.23 1.87 -11.25
CA ARG A 79 -4.56 1.57 -11.77
C ARG A 79 -5.60 1.58 -10.66
N LEU A 80 -6.76 2.15 -10.98
CA LEU A 80 -7.97 2.14 -10.18
C LEU A 80 -8.93 1.08 -10.74
N ILE A 81 -9.37 0.18 -9.89
CA ILE A 81 -10.20 -0.98 -10.25
C ILE A 81 -11.45 -0.92 -9.38
N ASP A 82 -12.62 -0.98 -10.02
CA ASP A 82 -13.94 -0.93 -9.37
C ASP A 82 -14.13 0.28 -8.43
N CYS A 83 -13.48 1.39 -8.76
CA CYS A 83 -13.68 2.69 -8.11
C CYS A 83 -14.85 3.45 -8.74
N ASP A 84 -15.47 4.37 -7.98
CA ASP A 84 -16.50 5.25 -8.51
C ASP A 84 -16.01 6.17 -9.65
N GLU A 85 -16.90 6.58 -10.55
CA GLU A 85 -16.57 7.37 -11.75
C GLU A 85 -15.90 8.72 -11.45
N LYS A 86 -16.10 9.26 -10.25
CA LYS A 86 -15.50 10.54 -9.81
C LYS A 86 -14.07 10.33 -9.29
N MET A 87 -13.70 9.10 -8.98
CA MET A 87 -12.43 8.75 -8.37
C MET A 87 -11.23 9.12 -9.23
N PRO A 88 -11.21 8.88 -10.55
CA PRO A 88 -10.09 9.30 -11.40
C PRO A 88 -9.74 10.79 -11.28
N ALA A 89 -10.74 11.68 -11.32
CA ALA A 89 -10.51 13.11 -11.19
C ALA A 89 -9.94 13.51 -9.82
N ARG A 90 -10.39 12.83 -8.75
CA ARG A 90 -9.86 13.04 -7.38
C ARG A 90 -8.40 12.56 -7.26
N PHE A 91 -8.08 11.42 -7.87
CA PHE A 91 -6.72 10.91 -7.95
C PHE A 91 -5.80 11.84 -8.72
N ARG A 92 -6.22 12.31 -9.90
CA ARG A 92 -5.49 13.28 -10.71
C ARG A 92 -5.06 14.48 -9.85
N LYS A 93 -6.02 15.08 -9.12
CA LYS A 93 -5.76 16.22 -8.22
C LYS A 93 -4.81 15.86 -7.07
N CYS A 94 -4.99 14.70 -6.46
CA CYS A 94 -4.12 14.23 -5.37
C CYS A 94 -2.67 14.05 -5.86
N ILE A 95 -2.49 13.44 -7.03
CA ILE A 95 -1.19 13.24 -7.68
C ILE A 95 -0.56 14.59 -8.02
N ASP A 96 -1.29 15.51 -8.67
CA ASP A 96 -0.77 16.84 -9.01
C ASP A 96 -0.28 17.62 -7.79
N THR A 97 -0.94 17.42 -6.65
CA THR A 97 -0.61 18.15 -5.41
C THR A 97 0.61 17.56 -4.70
N HIS A 98 0.77 16.23 -4.70
CA HIS A 98 1.72 15.55 -3.81
C HIS A 98 2.86 14.80 -4.51
N TRP A 99 2.81 14.65 -5.83
CA TRP A 99 3.86 14.02 -6.60
C TRP A 99 4.91 15.07 -7.04
N GLY A 100 5.97 15.22 -6.23
CA GLY A 100 6.95 16.30 -6.34
C GLY A 100 7.77 16.37 -7.63
N LYS A 101 7.75 15.33 -8.48
CA LYS A 101 8.46 15.30 -9.78
C LYS A 101 7.59 15.62 -11.00
N GLY A 102 6.32 15.96 -10.81
CA GLY A 102 5.44 16.52 -11.84
C GLY A 102 4.49 15.53 -12.53
N LEU A 103 3.73 16.07 -13.48
CA LEU A 103 2.46 15.61 -14.06
C LEU A 103 2.34 14.13 -14.48
N ILE A 104 1.09 13.70 -14.57
CA ILE A 104 0.67 12.47 -15.27
C ILE A 104 1.00 12.62 -16.77
N GLN A 105 1.75 11.68 -17.35
CA GLN A 105 2.09 11.69 -18.78
C GLN A 105 0.96 11.16 -19.64
N ARG A 106 0.17 10.22 -19.11
CA ARG A 106 -0.98 9.62 -19.79
C ARG A 106 -1.97 9.12 -18.75
N GLU A 107 -3.25 9.24 -19.05
CA GLU A 107 -4.31 8.60 -18.28
C GLU A 107 -5.44 8.12 -19.17
N GLY A 108 -6.20 7.14 -18.72
CA GLY A 108 -7.36 6.65 -19.45
C GLY A 108 -7.77 5.23 -19.08
N GLN A 109 -8.73 4.70 -19.83
CA GLN A 109 -9.23 3.35 -19.67
C GLN A 109 -8.17 2.31 -20.09
N PHE A 110 -8.06 1.24 -19.31
CA PHE A 110 -7.14 0.13 -19.51
C PHE A 110 -7.83 -1.15 -19.02
N HIS A 111 -8.31 -1.99 -19.94
CA HIS A 111 -8.92 -3.29 -19.62
C HIS A 111 -9.96 -3.22 -18.48
N GLY A 112 -10.84 -2.21 -18.56
CA GLY A 112 -11.90 -1.91 -17.59
C GLY A 112 -11.46 -1.25 -16.28
N ALA A 113 -10.20 -0.82 -16.17
CA ALA A 113 -9.68 -0.02 -15.07
C ALA A 113 -9.28 1.37 -15.58
N TYR A 114 -9.08 2.32 -14.66
CA TYR A 114 -8.52 3.62 -15.01
C TYR A 114 -7.03 3.64 -14.66
N GLU A 115 -6.16 3.82 -15.65
CA GLU A 115 -4.70 3.83 -15.50
C GLU A 115 -4.16 5.26 -15.52
N PHE A 116 -3.23 5.56 -14.60
CA PHE A 116 -2.37 6.73 -14.62
C PHE A 116 -0.92 6.32 -14.89
N LYS A 117 -0.28 7.02 -15.83
CA LYS A 117 1.15 6.98 -16.10
C LYS A 117 1.84 8.18 -15.51
N PHE A 118 2.78 7.93 -14.60
CA PHE A 118 3.57 8.96 -13.96
C PHE A 118 4.78 9.31 -14.82
N LYS A 119 5.24 10.55 -14.70
CA LYS A 119 6.61 10.90 -15.10
C LYS A 119 7.57 10.46 -14.00
N GLY A 120 8.66 9.80 -14.38
CA GLY A 120 9.61 9.20 -13.44
C GLY A 120 9.23 7.77 -13.05
N GLU A 121 9.84 7.25 -11.99
CA GLU A 121 9.70 5.85 -11.56
C GLU A 121 9.31 5.74 -10.08
N PRO A 122 8.11 6.21 -9.68
CA PRO A 122 7.67 6.22 -8.28
C PRO A 122 7.73 4.85 -7.59
N TRP A 123 7.57 3.77 -8.35
CA TRP A 123 7.46 2.43 -7.79
C TRP A 123 8.77 1.63 -7.89
N CYS A 124 9.87 2.27 -8.31
CA CYS A 124 11.19 1.67 -8.31
C CYS A 124 11.86 1.87 -6.93
N ALA A 125 12.29 0.77 -6.30
CA ALA A 125 12.85 0.77 -4.95
C ALA A 125 14.24 1.42 -4.85
N ASP A 126 14.97 1.48 -5.96
CA ASP A 126 16.34 2.02 -6.02
C ASP A 126 16.39 3.46 -6.53
N ALA A 127 15.25 4.05 -6.88
CA ALA A 127 15.17 5.43 -7.34
C ALA A 127 15.30 6.42 -6.15
N GLN A 128 15.81 7.62 -6.43
CA GLN A 128 15.76 8.74 -5.47
C GLN A 128 14.32 9.14 -5.06
N ASP A 129 13.31 8.54 -5.70
CA ASP A 129 11.88 8.84 -5.59
C ASP A 129 11.11 8.11 -4.49
N VAL A 130 11.76 7.18 -3.79
CA VAL A 130 11.11 6.27 -2.84
C VAL A 130 10.37 6.98 -1.71
N VAL A 131 10.81 8.17 -1.29
CA VAL A 131 10.11 8.92 -0.23
C VAL A 131 8.85 9.59 -0.75
N TYR A 132 8.90 10.22 -1.94
CA TYR A 132 7.74 10.85 -2.55
C TYR A 132 6.65 9.83 -2.88
N SER A 133 7.02 8.60 -3.27
CA SER A 133 6.04 7.58 -3.61
C SER A 133 5.29 7.10 -2.38
N ARG A 134 5.98 6.81 -1.28
CA ARG A 134 5.33 6.42 -0.01
C ARG A 134 4.46 7.54 0.56
N TYR A 135 4.93 8.79 0.50
CA TYR A 135 4.12 9.95 0.90
C TYR A 135 2.88 10.10 0.01
N LEU A 136 3.01 9.93 -1.30
CA LEU A 136 1.87 9.93 -2.22
C LEU A 136 0.86 8.83 -1.86
N ILE A 137 1.31 7.60 -1.55
CA ILE A 137 0.40 6.52 -1.11
C ILE A 137 -0.34 6.92 0.17
N VAL A 138 0.34 7.52 1.16
CA VAL A 138 -0.31 8.05 2.37
C VAL A 138 -1.41 9.05 1.98
N LYS A 139 -1.13 10.00 1.09
CA LYS A 139 -2.10 11.02 0.64
C LYS A 139 -3.24 10.45 -0.20
N VAL A 140 -3.00 9.41 -0.97
CA VAL A 140 -4.03 8.66 -1.69
C VAL A 140 -4.98 7.98 -0.72
N ILE A 141 -4.45 7.31 0.32
CA ILE A 141 -5.27 6.64 1.33
C ILE A 141 -6.10 7.66 2.13
N GLU A 142 -5.52 8.79 2.54
CA GLU A 142 -6.26 9.89 3.19
C GLU A 142 -7.39 10.41 2.31
N MET A 143 -7.09 10.64 1.02
CA MET A 143 -8.06 11.13 0.05
C MET A 143 -9.22 10.13 -0.12
N LEU A 144 -8.94 8.83 -0.22
CA LEU A 144 -9.95 7.78 -0.28
C LEU A 144 -10.82 7.75 0.98
N ARG A 145 -10.20 7.83 2.16
CA ARG A 145 -10.94 7.84 3.44
C ARG A 145 -11.93 8.99 3.50
N LYS A 146 -11.51 10.18 3.05
CA LYS A 146 -12.36 11.37 2.93
C LYS A 146 -13.53 11.20 1.95
N HIS A 147 -13.44 10.25 1.02
CA HIS A 147 -14.49 9.97 0.02
C HIS A 147 -15.21 8.63 0.25
N GLY A 148 -15.14 8.10 1.48
CA GLY A 148 -15.92 6.92 1.87
C GLY A 148 -15.34 5.60 1.40
N TRP A 149 -14.02 5.54 1.25
CA TRP A 149 -13.27 4.32 0.95
C TRP A 149 -12.20 4.14 2.01
N GLU A 150 -12.25 3.06 2.78
CA GLU A 150 -11.23 2.79 3.78
C GLU A 150 -10.29 1.69 3.34
N PHE A 151 -9.00 1.86 3.69
CA PHE A 151 -8.00 0.85 3.45
C PHE A 151 -8.37 -0.42 4.19
N TYR A 152 -8.45 -1.53 3.46
CA TYR A 152 -8.85 -2.81 4.01
C TYR A 152 -7.61 -3.70 4.22
N HIS A 153 -6.92 -4.06 3.14
CA HIS A 153 -5.72 -4.90 3.19
C HIS A 153 -4.77 -4.60 2.03
N ALA A 154 -3.48 -4.87 2.23
CA ALA A 154 -2.52 -5.00 1.13
C ALA A 154 -2.27 -6.49 0.85
N VAL A 155 -2.17 -6.86 -0.42
CA VAL A 155 -1.99 -8.26 -0.83
C VAL A 155 -0.94 -8.36 -1.92
N ASP A 156 0.11 -9.14 -1.69
CA ASP A 156 0.98 -9.61 -2.76
C ASP A 156 0.32 -10.79 -3.49
N MET A 157 -0.16 -10.51 -4.70
CA MET A 157 -0.92 -11.48 -5.48
C MET A 157 -0.06 -12.33 -6.41
N THR A 158 1.23 -12.01 -6.58
CA THR A 158 2.05 -12.67 -7.59
C THR A 158 3.30 -13.29 -7.01
N ARG A 159 3.92 -14.16 -7.81
CA ARG A 159 5.20 -14.80 -7.47
C ARG A 159 6.37 -14.14 -8.18
N LYS A 160 6.12 -13.03 -8.88
CA LYS A 160 7.15 -12.34 -9.64
C LYS A 160 8.01 -11.56 -8.65
N LEU A 161 9.32 -11.76 -8.75
CA LEU A 161 10.29 -10.97 -8.01
C LEU A 161 10.06 -9.47 -8.32
N ASN A 162 10.01 -8.65 -7.28
CA ASN A 162 9.77 -7.20 -7.33
C ASN A 162 8.35 -6.76 -7.74
N ASP A 163 7.37 -7.66 -7.67
CA ASP A 163 5.98 -7.24 -7.77
C ASP A 163 5.55 -6.40 -6.56
N LYS A 164 4.48 -5.64 -6.74
CA LYS A 164 3.96 -4.73 -5.72
C LYS A 164 2.64 -5.25 -5.22
N ALA A 165 2.48 -5.23 -3.91
CA ALA A 165 1.20 -5.50 -3.30
C ALA A 165 0.12 -4.58 -3.89
N VAL A 166 -1.04 -5.17 -4.16
CA VAL A 166 -2.25 -4.39 -4.44
C VAL A 166 -2.84 -3.92 -3.12
N MET A 167 -3.52 -2.78 -3.14
CA MET A 167 -4.23 -2.24 -1.99
C MET A 167 -5.72 -2.37 -2.22
N ILE A 168 -6.40 -3.08 -1.33
CA ILE A 168 -7.85 -3.30 -1.35
C ILE A 168 -8.49 -2.27 -0.43
N PHE A 169 -9.56 -1.66 -0.90
CA PHE A 169 -10.36 -0.71 -0.14
C PHE A 169 -11.79 -1.21 -0.08
N ARG A 170 -12.46 -0.95 1.04
CA ARG A 170 -13.89 -1.23 1.20
C ARG A 170 -14.68 0.06 1.36
N LYS A 171 -15.93 0.06 0.91
CA LYS A 171 -16.83 1.18 1.12
C LYS A 171 -17.03 1.40 2.61
N SER A 172 -17.07 2.67 3.00
CA SER A 172 -17.28 3.05 4.40
C SER A 172 -17.83 4.48 4.48
N THR A 173 -18.25 4.88 5.68
CA THR A 173 -18.62 6.28 5.92
C THR A 173 -17.41 7.20 5.67
N PRO A 174 -17.55 8.28 4.87
CA PRO A 174 -16.49 9.27 4.68
C PRO A 174 -15.98 9.85 6.00
N LYS A 175 -14.66 9.87 6.18
CA LYS A 175 -14.00 10.45 7.35
C LYS A 175 -12.69 11.12 6.96
N GLU A 176 -12.40 12.29 7.53
CA GLU A 176 -11.08 12.91 7.44
C GLU A 176 -10.23 12.41 8.60
N VAL A 177 -9.26 11.55 8.29
CA VAL A 177 -8.36 10.94 9.27
C VAL A 177 -6.93 11.09 8.76
N ILE A 178 -6.04 11.51 9.65
CA ILE A 178 -4.61 11.61 9.35
C ILE A 178 -4.04 10.20 9.18
N HIS A 179 -3.34 9.96 8.08
CA HIS A 179 -2.55 8.76 7.88
C HIS A 179 -1.07 9.11 7.81
N TRP A 180 -0.23 8.16 8.19
CA TRP A 180 1.22 8.27 8.13
C TRP A 180 1.81 6.88 7.97
N ALA A 181 3.09 6.79 7.61
CA ALA A 181 3.77 5.52 7.44
C ALA A 181 5.09 5.48 8.21
N LEU A 182 5.42 4.30 8.74
CA LEU A 182 6.73 3.96 9.27
C LEU A 182 7.39 2.97 8.30
N ALA A 183 8.60 3.28 7.84
CA ALA A 183 9.27 2.44 6.86
C ALA A 183 10.75 2.21 7.22
N PRO A 184 11.19 0.95 7.34
CA PRO A 184 12.60 0.62 7.22
C PRO A 184 13.14 1.12 5.87
N ALA A 185 14.39 1.59 5.89
CA ALA A 185 15.09 2.07 4.70
C ALA A 185 16.57 1.76 4.79
N GLU A 186 17.18 1.46 3.65
CA GLU A 186 18.58 1.04 3.56
C GLU A 186 18.87 -0.09 4.58
N VAL A 187 20.05 -0.10 5.19
CA VAL A 187 20.43 -1.10 6.21
C VAL A 187 20.20 -0.61 7.64
N ASP A 188 20.08 0.70 7.84
CA ASP A 188 20.12 1.32 9.17
C ASP A 188 19.20 2.52 9.37
N LYS A 189 18.26 2.79 8.46
CA LYS A 189 17.40 3.97 8.55
C LYS A 189 15.95 3.61 8.84
N LEU A 190 15.30 4.43 9.65
CA LEU A 190 13.87 4.36 9.89
C LEU A 190 13.22 5.69 9.48
N ARG A 191 12.23 5.63 8.61
CA ARG A 191 11.54 6.79 8.05
C ARG A 191 10.14 6.91 8.63
N VAL A 192 9.84 8.06 9.23
CA VAL A 192 8.49 8.47 9.65
C VAL A 192 7.94 9.44 8.61
N ILE A 193 6.96 9.01 7.83
CA ILE A 193 6.49 9.68 6.62
C ILE A 193 5.12 10.29 6.87
N GLY A 194 4.99 11.61 6.71
CA GLY A 194 3.71 12.32 6.82
C GLY A 194 3.09 12.40 8.22
N ALA A 195 3.83 12.03 9.27
CA ALA A 195 3.30 12.03 10.64
C ALA A 195 3.38 13.41 11.32
N PRO A 196 2.48 13.71 12.28
CA PRO A 196 2.61 14.88 13.16
C PRO A 196 3.89 14.84 14.00
N ASN A 197 4.39 16.02 14.41
CA ASN A 197 5.59 16.15 15.25
C ASN A 197 5.52 15.34 16.55
N SER A 198 4.33 15.26 17.17
CA SER A 198 4.13 14.45 18.39
C SER A 198 4.41 12.96 18.18
N VAL A 199 4.08 12.42 17.00
CA VAL A 199 4.39 11.03 16.63
C VAL A 199 5.89 10.87 16.41
N ILE A 200 6.52 11.81 15.71
CA ILE A 200 7.97 11.81 15.47
C ILE A 200 8.74 11.83 16.81
N GLU A 201 8.33 12.69 17.75
CA GLU A 201 8.91 12.76 19.10
C GLU A 201 8.71 11.47 19.89
N THR A 202 7.55 10.83 19.75
CA THR A 202 7.27 9.53 20.39
C THR A 202 8.17 8.43 19.85
N VAL A 203 8.32 8.35 18.52
CA VAL A 203 9.22 7.38 17.86
C VAL A 203 10.67 7.63 18.28
N ARG A 204 11.12 8.89 18.33
CA ARG A 204 12.47 9.25 18.80
C ARG A 204 12.73 8.73 20.22
N LYS A 205 11.83 9.03 21.16
CA LYS A 205 11.93 8.58 22.56
C LYS A 205 11.95 7.05 22.64
N PHE A 206 11.12 6.38 21.83
CA PHE A 206 11.08 4.92 21.78
C PHE A 206 12.41 4.32 21.32
N ILE A 207 13.00 4.82 20.23
CA ILE A 207 14.30 4.34 19.74
C ILE A 207 15.39 4.59 20.81
N GLN A 208 15.43 5.78 21.41
CA GLN A 208 16.42 6.12 22.42
C GLN A 208 16.34 5.25 23.68
N HIS A 209 15.14 4.81 24.04
CA HIS A 209 14.92 3.99 25.23
C HIS A 209 15.09 2.50 24.97
N TYR A 210 14.59 1.98 23.84
CA TYR A 210 14.47 0.53 23.61
C TYR A 210 15.44 -0.02 22.57
N TYR A 211 16.04 0.80 21.71
CA TYR A 211 17.04 0.31 20.75
C TYR A 211 18.44 0.49 21.36
N PRO A 212 19.15 -0.59 21.76
CA PRO A 212 20.36 -0.48 22.58
C PRO A 212 21.48 0.38 21.99
N ASN A 213 21.57 0.43 20.66
CA ASN A 213 22.59 1.20 19.97
C ASN A 213 22.20 2.68 19.78
N GLY A 214 20.91 3.01 19.94
CA GLY A 214 20.38 4.37 19.79
C GLY A 214 20.42 4.93 18.36
N ILE A 215 20.32 6.26 18.28
CA ILE A 215 20.29 7.04 17.03
C ILE A 215 21.69 7.62 16.79
N THR A 216 22.19 7.48 15.56
CA THR A 216 23.45 8.09 15.11
C THR A 216 23.22 9.54 14.64
N SER A 217 22.17 9.76 13.84
CA SER A 217 21.81 11.07 13.32
C SER A 217 20.34 11.13 12.90
N GLU A 218 19.82 12.33 12.71
CA GLU A 218 18.44 12.56 12.24
C GLU A 218 18.42 13.55 11.07
N ASN A 219 17.49 13.37 10.14
CA ASN A 219 17.18 14.34 9.10
C ASN A 219 15.68 14.69 9.18
N PRO A 220 15.31 15.84 9.79
CA PRO A 220 13.93 16.19 10.06
C PRO A 220 13.14 16.65 8.83
N ASN A 221 13.82 17.05 7.76
CA ASN A 221 13.20 17.65 6.57
C ASN A 221 13.52 16.84 5.30
N PHE A 222 13.65 15.53 5.42
CA PHE A 222 13.90 14.67 4.27
C PHE A 222 12.62 14.45 3.46
N TYR A 223 12.26 15.38 2.59
CA TYR A 223 11.15 15.23 1.63
C TYR A 223 9.79 14.86 2.27
N SER A 224 9.34 15.64 3.27
CA SER A 224 8.12 15.39 4.06
C SER A 224 8.16 14.12 4.94
N CYS A 225 9.38 13.64 5.22
CA CYS A 225 9.66 12.54 6.12
C CYS A 225 10.74 12.94 7.13
N HIS A 226 10.60 12.43 8.36
CA HIS A 226 11.64 12.46 9.37
C HIS A 226 12.43 11.15 9.31
N GLU A 227 13.72 11.22 8.97
CA GLU A 227 14.59 10.04 8.87
C GLU A 227 15.49 9.92 10.10
N PHE A 228 15.41 8.78 10.78
CA PHE A 228 16.33 8.39 11.84
C PHE A 228 17.40 7.45 11.26
N LYS A 229 18.67 7.79 11.41
CA LYS A 229 19.78 6.85 11.16
C LYS A 229 20.12 6.15 12.47
N MET A 230 19.77 4.88 12.56
CA MET A 230 20.01 4.03 13.73
C MET A 230 21.47 3.59 13.76
N LYS A 231 22.05 3.38 14.94
CA LYS A 231 23.42 2.84 15.04
C LYS A 231 23.39 1.32 14.85
N GLY A 232 24.23 0.78 13.97
CA GLY A 232 24.24 -0.66 13.60
C GLY A 232 23.47 -0.92 12.30
N MET A 233 23.06 -2.18 12.06
CA MET A 233 22.34 -2.59 10.84
C MET A 233 21.07 -3.39 11.19
N PRO A 234 20.06 -2.75 11.80
CA PRO A 234 18.86 -3.43 12.30
C PRO A 234 18.04 -4.14 11.21
N TRP A 235 18.19 -3.75 9.94
CA TRP A 235 17.44 -4.34 8.82
C TRP A 235 18.23 -5.36 8.02
N TYR A 236 19.48 -5.64 8.41
CA TYR A 236 20.36 -6.54 7.68
C TYR A 236 20.53 -7.84 8.44
N GLU A 237 20.22 -8.97 7.79
CA GLU A 237 20.46 -10.29 8.36
C GLU A 237 21.88 -10.73 8.01
N PHE A 238 22.73 -10.97 9.02
CA PHE A 238 24.00 -11.64 8.78
C PHE A 238 23.72 -13.11 8.45
N ALA A 239 24.09 -13.55 7.26
CA ALA A 239 24.23 -14.98 7.01
C ALA A 239 25.25 -15.50 8.02
N ALA A 240 24.80 -16.27 9.01
CA ALA A 240 25.71 -16.93 9.93
C ALA A 240 26.67 -17.77 9.08
N SER A 241 27.97 -17.42 9.11
CA SER A 241 28.98 -18.29 8.54
C SER A 241 28.86 -19.62 9.27
N LYS A 242 28.53 -20.67 8.54
CA LYS A 242 28.65 -22.04 9.04
C LYS A 242 30.13 -22.19 9.42
N LYS A 243 30.42 -22.17 10.72
CA LYS A 243 31.69 -22.66 11.27
C LYS A 243 31.78 -24.16 11.06
#